data_AF-A0AAV4IUN3-F1
#
_entry.id   AF-A0AAV4IUN3-F1
#
_cell.length_a   1.000
_cell.length_b   1.000
_cell.length_c   1.000
_cell.angle_alpha   90.00
_cell.angle_beta   90.00
_cell.angle_gamma   90.00
#
_symmetry.space_group_name_H-M   'P 1'
#
loop_
_entity.id
_entity.type
_entity.pdbx_description
1 polymer ?
#
loop_
_entity_poly.entity_id
_entity_poly.type
_entity_poly.pdbx_seq_one_letter_code
_entity_poly.pdbx_strand_id
1 'polypeptide(L)'
;MAPLLKYNMEFQWIPSHCGIPGNERADMLAKEGSKQDQTTESFSYQEVKSVIKGINSERWKAENINYSFKRDMMHQLPRKEQCTIFRLRTGHCQLRAHQYRVGTSQTPMCE
;
A
#
# COMPACT_ATOMS: atom_id res chain seq x y z
N MET A 1 39.30 -21.20 25.89
CA MET A 1 38.02 -21.35 25.16
C MET A 1 36.90 -21.07 26.16
N ALA A 2 36.09 -20.02 25.95
CA ALA A 2 34.95 -19.73 26.81
C ALA A 2 33.80 -20.72 26.52
N PRO A 3 33.09 -21.23 27.54
CA PRO A 3 31.99 -22.15 27.32
C PRO A 3 30.82 -21.43 26.64
N LEU A 4 30.26 -22.06 25.61
CA LEU A 4 28.99 -21.62 25.00
C LEU A 4 27.87 -21.77 26.02
N LEU A 5 27.29 -20.65 26.44
CA LEU A 5 26.10 -20.64 27.29
C LEU A 5 24.92 -21.22 26.51
N LYS A 6 24.31 -22.28 27.04
CA LYS A 6 23.11 -22.91 26.50
C LYS A 6 21.89 -22.25 27.14
N TYR A 7 21.13 -21.50 26.36
CA TYR A 7 19.87 -20.88 26.79
C TYR A 7 18.69 -21.65 26.22
N ASN A 8 17.68 -21.91 27.06
CA ASN A 8 16.38 -22.35 26.58
C ASN A 8 15.59 -21.11 26.13
N MET A 9 15.20 -21.10 24.86
CA MET A 9 14.42 -20.01 24.25
C MET A 9 13.10 -20.57 23.73
N GLU A 10 12.03 -19.82 23.97
CA GLU A 10 10.70 -20.08 23.43
C GLU A 10 10.29 -18.92 22.53
N PHE A 11 9.67 -19.23 21.41
CA PHE A 11 9.20 -18.23 20.45
C PHE A 11 7.68 -18.18 20.48
N GLN A 12 7.14 -16.97 20.63
CA GLN A 12 5.71 -16.72 20.58
C GLN A 12 5.41 -15.65 19.53
N TRP A 13 4.44 -15.92 18.67
CA TRP A 13 3.94 -14.92 17.74
C TRP A 13 2.92 -14.02 18.42
N ILE A 14 3.09 -12.70 18.27
CA ILE A 14 2.16 -11.69 18.77
C ILE A 14 1.66 -10.85 17.58
N PRO A 15 0.34 -10.70 17.41
CA PRO A 15 -0.21 -9.83 16.37
C PRO A 15 0.11 -8.36 16.69
N SER A 16 0.38 -7.55 15.65
CA SER A 16 0.53 -6.10 15.81
C SER A 16 -0.79 -5.45 16.25
N HIS A 17 -0.69 -4.28 16.89
CA HIS A 17 -1.82 -3.46 17.34
C HIS A 17 -2.79 -4.16 18.31
N CYS A 18 -2.28 -5.03 19.17
CA CYS A 18 -3.07 -5.78 20.14
C CYS A 18 -3.15 -5.14 21.55
N GLY A 19 -2.62 -3.94 21.76
CA GLY A 19 -2.67 -3.29 23.07
C GLY A 19 -1.58 -3.72 24.06
N ILE A 20 -0.66 -4.61 23.68
CA ILE A 20 0.43 -5.06 24.57
C ILE A 20 1.53 -3.99 24.60
N PRO A 21 1.79 -3.33 25.74
CA PRO A 21 2.67 -2.15 25.77
C PRO A 21 4.09 -2.42 25.26
N GLY A 22 4.65 -3.60 25.56
CA GLY A 22 5.97 -4.01 25.09
C GLY A 22 6.02 -4.20 23.57
N ASN A 23 5.00 -4.83 22.99
CA ASN A 23 4.90 -5.04 21.54
C ASN A 23 4.67 -3.71 20.82
N GLU A 24 3.79 -2.85 21.34
CA GLU A 24 3.53 -1.52 20.77
C GLU A 24 4.77 -0.64 20.79
N ARG A 25 5.56 -0.70 21.87
CA ARG A 25 6.84 0.00 21.95
C ARG A 25 7.84 -0.56 20.94
N ALA A 26 7.91 -1.89 20.78
CA ALA A 26 8.78 -2.52 19.78
C ALA A 26 8.39 -2.10 18.35
N ASP A 27 7.10 -2.14 18.02
CA ASP A 27 6.56 -1.70 16.72
C ASP A 27 6.89 -0.21 16.45
N MET A 28 6.74 0.64 17.46
CA MET A 28 7.07 2.07 17.38
C MET A 28 8.56 2.29 17.07
N LEU A 29 9.45 1.63 17.83
CA LEU A 29 10.89 1.73 17.65
C LEU A 29 11.34 1.18 16.29
N ALA A 30 10.75 0.06 15.84
CA ALA A 30 11.01 -0.49 14.52
C ALA A 30 10.64 0.51 13.40
N LYS A 31 9.50 1.20 13.54
CA LYS A 31 9.05 2.25 12.62
C LYS A 31 9.91 3.51 12.65
N GLU A 32 10.51 3.84 13.79
CA GLU A 32 11.48 4.93 13.87
C GLU A 32 12.81 4.54 13.23
N GLY A 33 13.28 3.32 13.48
CA GLY A 33 14.48 2.76 12.84
C GLY A 33 14.37 2.69 11.33
N SER A 34 13.18 2.39 10.79
CA SER A 34 12.94 2.36 9.33
C SER A 34 13.07 3.72 8.64
N LYS A 35 13.16 4.83 9.39
CA LYS A 35 13.38 6.19 8.84
C LYS A 35 14.85 6.61 8.84
N GLN A 36 15.72 5.84 9.49
CA GLN A 36 17.14 6.12 9.54
C GLN A 36 17.85 5.63 8.28
N ASP A 37 19.07 6.10 8.05
CA ASP A 37 19.89 5.64 6.94
C ASP A 37 20.13 4.14 7.05
N GLN A 38 19.74 3.41 6.00
CA GLN A 38 19.96 1.97 5.90
C GLN A 38 21.18 1.70 5.02
N THR A 39 21.91 0.63 5.33
CA THR A 39 23.01 0.17 4.49
C THR A 39 22.50 -0.15 3.09
N THR A 40 23.22 0.28 2.06
CA THR A 40 22.89 0.04 0.65
C THR A 40 23.17 -1.41 0.28
N GLU A 41 22.33 -2.32 0.75
CA GLU A 41 22.21 -3.66 0.15
C GLU A 41 21.24 -3.62 -1.03
N SER A 42 21.32 -4.61 -1.92
CA SER A 42 20.40 -4.72 -3.05
C SER A 42 18.99 -4.99 -2.53
N PHE A 43 18.05 -4.08 -2.81
CA PHE A 43 16.64 -4.30 -2.51
C PHE A 43 16.05 -5.45 -3.33
N SER A 44 15.23 -6.27 -2.71
CA SER A 44 14.33 -7.17 -3.40
C SER A 44 13.25 -6.38 -4.15
N TYR A 45 12.66 -7.01 -5.18
CA TYR A 45 11.54 -6.44 -5.90
C TYR A 45 10.37 -6.03 -4.98
N GLN A 46 10.09 -6.81 -3.93
CA GLN A 46 8.98 -6.53 -3.02
C GLN A 46 9.25 -5.29 -2.16
N GLU A 47 10.49 -5.06 -1.75
CA GLU A 47 10.88 -3.87 -1.00
C GLU A 47 10.74 -2.63 -1.88
N VAL A 48 11.30 -2.65 -3.09
CA VAL A 48 11.18 -1.54 -4.04
C VAL A 48 9.72 -1.23 -4.34
N LYS A 49 8.91 -2.25 -4.61
CA LYS A 49 7.47 -2.11 -4.85
C LYS A 49 6.75 -1.47 -3.65
N SER A 50 7.11 -1.86 -2.43
CA SER A 50 6.51 -1.33 -1.21
C SER A 50 6.87 0.14 -1.00
N VAL A 51 8.13 0.52 -1.25
CA VAL A 51 8.61 1.91 -1.21
C VAL A 51 7.85 2.76 -2.23
N ILE A 52 7.80 2.34 -3.50
CA ILE A 52 7.07 3.06 -4.56
C ILE A 52 5.59 3.24 -4.19
N LYS A 53 4.96 2.18 -3.67
CA LYS A 53 3.56 2.24 -3.23
C LYS A 53 3.37 3.24 -2.09
N GLY A 54 4.31 3.31 -1.14
CA GLY A 54 4.33 4.30 -0.06
C GLY A 54 4.38 5.73 -0.59
N ILE A 55 5.37 6.02 -1.44
CA ILE A 55 5.55 7.34 -2.07
C ILE A 55 4.30 7.77 -2.83
N ASN A 56 3.72 6.89 -3.65
CA ASN A 56 2.53 7.20 -4.41
C ASN A 56 1.30 7.43 -3.52
N SER A 57 1.17 6.69 -2.41
CA SER A 57 0.11 6.88 -1.43
C SER A 57 0.20 8.26 -0.76
N GLU A 58 1.41 8.68 -0.39
CA GLU A 58 1.65 10.00 0.21
C GLU A 58 1.38 11.13 -0.77
N ARG A 59 1.90 11.04 -2.00
CA ARG A 59 1.62 12.01 -3.08
C ARG A 59 0.13 12.16 -3.32
N TRP A 60 -0.57 11.04 -3.48
CA TRP A 60 -2.00 11.05 -3.70
C TRP A 60 -2.76 11.71 -2.55
N LYS A 61 -2.40 11.43 -1.29
CA LYS A 61 -3.01 12.10 -0.12
C LYS A 61 -2.77 13.61 -0.12
N ALA A 62 -1.58 14.06 -0.51
CA ALA A 62 -1.24 15.47 -0.60
C ALA A 62 -2.06 16.18 -1.69
N GLU A 63 -2.19 15.57 -2.87
CA GLU A 63 -3.00 16.09 -3.98
C GLU A 63 -4.51 16.04 -3.70
N ASN A 64 -4.94 15.10 -2.85
CA ASN A 64 -6.35 14.84 -2.56
C ASN A 64 -6.68 15.10 -1.07
N ILE A 65 -6.21 16.23 -0.52
CA ILE A 65 -6.34 16.55 0.91
C ILE A 65 -7.78 16.52 1.43
N ASN A 66 -8.76 16.85 0.57
CA ASN A 66 -10.18 16.87 0.90
C ASN A 66 -10.89 15.54 0.60
N TYR A 67 -10.18 14.54 0.06
CA TYR A 67 -10.76 13.24 -0.20
C TYR A 67 -10.98 12.49 1.11
N SER A 68 -12.22 12.05 1.34
CA SER A 68 -12.57 11.22 2.47
C SER A 68 -13.27 9.97 1.97
N PHE A 69 -12.63 8.81 2.17
CA PHE A 69 -13.24 7.52 1.86
C PHE A 69 -14.55 7.30 2.65
N LYS A 70 -14.68 7.91 3.83
CA LYS A 70 -15.92 7.85 4.63
C LYS A 70 -17.10 8.59 3.99
N ARG A 71 -16.85 9.58 3.12
CA ARG A 71 -17.90 10.25 2.33
C ARG A 71 -18.33 9.41 1.14
N ASP A 72 -17.55 8.40 0.78
CA ASP A 72 -17.77 7.59 -0.40
C ASP A 72 -18.62 6.35 -0.04
N MET A 73 -19.93 6.45 -0.23
CA MET A 73 -20.88 5.36 0.06
C MET A 73 -20.82 4.21 -0.97
N MET A 74 -19.78 4.16 -1.80
CA MET A 74 -19.54 3.11 -2.80
C MET A 74 -19.71 1.70 -2.23
N HIS A 75 -19.19 1.45 -1.03
CA HIS A 75 -19.23 0.15 -0.38
C HIS A 75 -20.65 -0.37 -0.09
N GLN A 76 -21.66 0.53 -0.05
CA GLN A 76 -23.06 0.18 0.18
C GLN A 76 -23.79 -0.23 -1.11
N LEU A 77 -23.21 0.07 -2.27
CA LEU A 77 -23.81 -0.25 -3.56
C LEU A 77 -23.56 -1.71 -3.95
N PRO A 78 -24.41 -2.31 -4.79
CA PRO A 78 -24.12 -3.60 -5.41
C PRO A 78 -22.79 -3.61 -6.17
N ARG A 79 -22.15 -4.79 -6.25
CA ARG A 79 -20.83 -4.96 -6.88
C ARG A 79 -20.76 -4.37 -8.30
N LYS A 80 -21.83 -4.50 -9.08
CA LYS A 80 -21.91 -3.96 -10.46
C LYS A 80 -21.74 -2.44 -10.48
N GLU A 81 -22.43 -1.73 -9.60
CA GLU A 81 -22.39 -0.28 -9.50
C GLU A 81 -21.04 0.22 -8.99
N GLN A 82 -20.48 -0.48 -7.99
CA GLN A 82 -19.11 -0.24 -7.52
C GLN A 82 -18.10 -0.31 -8.66
N CYS A 83 -18.14 -1.38 -9.46
CA CYS A 83 -17.29 -1.54 -10.63
C CYS A 83 -17.49 -0.42 -11.65
N THR A 84 -18.74 -0.04 -11.94
CA THR A 84 -19.05 1.01 -12.92
C THR A 84 -18.49 2.35 -12.47
N ILE A 85 -18.77 2.77 -11.24
CA ILE A 85 -18.29 4.07 -10.73
C ILE A 85 -16.77 4.07 -10.60
N PHE A 86 -16.15 2.97 -10.15
CA PHE A 86 -14.69 2.84 -10.13
C PHE A 86 -14.10 3.05 -11.52
N ARG A 87 -14.63 2.38 -12.55
CA ARG A 87 -14.18 2.52 -13.94
C ARG A 87 -14.37 3.95 -14.44
N LEU A 88 -15.49 4.59 -14.13
CA LEU A 88 -15.75 5.98 -14.53
C LEU A 88 -14.76 6.95 -13.87
N ARG A 89 -14.59 6.89 -12.55
CA ARG A 89 -13.69 7.77 -11.79
C ARG A 89 -12.23 7.62 -12.18
N THR A 90 -11.82 6.41 -12.53
CA THR A 90 -10.43 6.12 -12.92
C THR A 90 -10.20 6.18 -14.43
N GLY A 91 -11.27 6.43 -15.22
CA GLY A 91 -11.21 6.42 -16.68
C GLY A 91 -10.88 5.06 -17.30
N HIS A 92 -11.12 3.96 -16.57
CA HIS A 92 -11.00 2.57 -17.08
C HIS A 92 -12.31 2.07 -17.69
N CYS A 93 -12.94 2.92 -18.49
CA CYS A 93 -14.14 2.60 -19.26
C CYS A 93 -13.74 2.10 -20.67
N GLN A 94 -14.56 1.31 -21.34
CA GLN A 94 -14.25 0.82 -22.69
C GLN A 94 -14.44 1.90 -23.79
N LEU A 95 -14.22 3.18 -23.45
CA LEU A 95 -14.24 4.28 -24.41
C LEU A 95 -12.94 4.30 -25.24
N ARG A 96 -12.99 4.88 -26.44
CA ARG A 96 -11.85 5.01 -27.38
C ARG A 96 -10.62 5.61 -26.71
N ALA A 97 -10.79 6.65 -25.89
CA ALA A 97 -9.71 7.28 -25.15
C ALA A 97 -8.96 6.33 -24.22
N HIS A 98 -9.68 5.45 -23.51
CA HIS A 98 -9.05 4.45 -22.63
C HIS A 98 -8.44 3.30 -23.44
N GLN A 99 -9.13 2.82 -24.47
CA GLN A 99 -8.60 1.78 -25.37
C GLN A 99 -7.29 2.23 -26.03
N TYR A 100 -7.22 3.48 -26.48
CA TYR A 100 -5.99 4.07 -27.00
C TYR A 100 -4.88 4.12 -25.94
N ARG A 101 -5.21 4.55 -24.72
CA ARG A 101 -4.26 4.60 -23.59
C ARG A 101 -3.65 3.22 -23.28
N VAL A 102 -4.42 2.15 -23.41
CA VAL A 102 -3.95 0.76 -23.17
C VAL A 102 -3.47 0.05 -24.44
N GLY A 103 -3.40 0.75 -25.58
CA GLY A 103 -2.86 0.22 -26.83
C GLY A 103 -3.78 -0.71 -27.61
N THR A 104 -5.09 -0.75 -27.31
CA THR A 104 -6.06 -1.60 -28.02
C THR A 104 -6.82 -0.86 -29.13
N SER A 105 -6.70 0.47 -29.22
CA SER A 105 -7.21 1.30 -30.32
C SER A 105 -6.09 2.13 -30.91
N GLN A 106 -6.17 2.43 -32.21
CA GLN A 106 -5.20 3.29 -32.92
C GLN A 106 -5.47 4.80 -32.73
N THR A 107 -6.67 5.17 -32.28
CA THR A 107 -7.06 6.59 -32.08
C THR A 107 -7.83 6.77 -30.76
N PRO A 108 -7.62 7.89 -30.04
CA PRO A 108 -8.38 8.24 -28.84
C PRO A 108 -9.76 8.86 -29.16
N MET A 109 -10.00 9.24 -30.42
CA MET A 109 -11.21 9.96 -30.83
C MET A 109 -12.42 9.02 -30.93
N CYS A 110 -13.59 9.53 -30.55
CA CYS A 110 -14.88 8.90 -30.82
C CYS A 110 -15.23 9.05 -32.31
N GLU A 111 -16.04 8.12 -32.82
CA GLU A 111 -16.70 8.23 -34.14
C GLU A 111 -18.02 8.99 -34.02
#